data_AF-A0A6J1RII7-F1
#
_entry.id   AF-A0A6J1RII7-F1
#
_cell.length_a   1.000
_cell.length_b   1.000
_cell.length_c   1.000
_cell.angle_alpha   90.00
_cell.angle_beta   90.00
_cell.angle_gamma   90.00
#
_symmetry.space_group_name_H-M   'P 1'
#
loop_
_entity.id
_entity.type
_entity.pdbx_description
1 polymer ?
#
loop_
_entity_poly.entity_id
_entity_poly.type
_entity_poly.pdbx_seq_one_letter_code
_entity_poly.pdbx_strand_id
1 'polypeptide(L)'
;MESGYIIRGNERITAKEIPNSDAASECICYRPHSNIICNGCGFWTKGRVRYCCPQHPKIVFLHDHAQCPRCRSYDFMLTEI
;
A
#
# COMPACT_ATOMS: atom_id res chain seq x y z
N MET A 1 -29.07 3.03 19.43
CA MET A 1 -28.49 3.06 18.08
C MET A 1 -28.19 4.51 17.77
N GLU A 2 -26.93 4.92 17.92
CA GLU A 2 -26.31 6.13 17.36
C GLU A 2 -24.96 6.31 18.07
N SER A 3 -23.89 5.79 17.47
CA SER A 3 -22.54 6.10 17.93
C SER A 3 -22.02 7.25 17.05
N GLY A 4 -22.27 8.48 17.51
CA GLY A 4 -21.80 9.68 16.85
C GLY A 4 -20.27 9.81 17.02
N TYR A 5 -19.55 9.83 15.91
CA TYR A 5 -18.13 10.19 15.91
C TYR A 5 -17.97 11.67 15.57
N ILE A 6 -17.38 12.43 16.49
CA ILE A 6 -17.02 13.84 16.28
C ILE A 6 -15.65 13.88 15.59
N ILE A 7 -15.62 14.26 14.32
CA ILE A 7 -14.37 14.49 13.58
C ILE A 7 -13.83 15.86 13.99
N ARG A 8 -12.83 15.90 14.87
CA ARG A 8 -12.00 17.09 15.12
C ARG A 8 -10.65 16.92 14.45
N GLY A 9 -10.39 17.74 13.44
CA GLY A 9 -9.05 18.06 12.99
C GLY A 9 -8.35 17.02 12.11
N ASN A 10 -7.54 17.54 11.20
CA ASN A 10 -6.84 16.83 10.14
C ASN A 10 -5.56 16.18 10.69
N GLU A 11 -5.67 15.50 11.82
CA GLU A 11 -4.52 14.92 12.51
C GLU A 11 -4.16 13.60 11.81
N ARG A 12 -2.89 13.50 11.39
CA ARG A 12 -2.34 12.29 10.78
C ARG A 12 -2.59 11.13 11.74
N ILE A 13 -3.43 10.19 11.32
CA ILE A 13 -3.59 8.90 12.01
C ILE A 13 -2.26 8.17 11.86
N THR A 14 -1.30 8.45 12.74
CA THR A 14 -0.16 7.58 12.94
C THR A 14 -0.74 6.33 13.57
N ALA A 15 -0.81 5.25 12.78
CA ALA A 15 -1.26 3.96 13.26
C ALA A 15 -0.54 3.65 14.57
N LYS A 16 -1.33 3.38 15.60
CA LYS A 16 -0.84 3.02 16.93
C LYS A 16 -0.03 1.73 16.78
N GLU A 17 1.29 1.82 16.94
CA GLU A 17 2.17 0.65 16.96
C GLU A 17 1.79 -0.21 18.16
N ILE A 18 1.11 -1.32 17.91
CA ILE A 18 0.93 -2.40 18.88
C ILE A 18 2.08 -3.37 18.59
N PRO A 19 3.10 -3.49 19.47
CA PRO A 19 4.18 -4.41 19.24
C PRO A 19 3.67 -5.82 19.53
N ASN A 20 3.17 -6.52 18.51
CA ASN A 20 2.90 -7.94 18.64
C ASN A 20 4.21 -8.70 18.38
N SER A 21 4.87 -9.05 19.47
CA SER A 21 6.02 -9.93 19.51
C SER A 21 5.58 -11.36 19.22
N ASP A 22 5.51 -11.72 17.95
CA ASP A 22 5.52 -13.12 17.51
C ASP A 22 6.40 -13.19 16.27
N ALA A 23 7.26 -14.21 16.20
CA ALA A 23 8.27 -14.40 15.17
C ALA A 23 7.66 -14.70 13.78
N ALA A 24 6.97 -13.72 13.20
CA ALA A 24 6.21 -13.82 11.96
C ALA A 24 6.52 -12.59 11.09
N SER A 25 7.14 -12.86 9.93
CA SER A 25 7.43 -11.99 8.78
C SER A 25 7.27 -10.48 8.97
N GLU A 26 8.35 -9.72 8.77
CA GLU A 26 8.41 -8.27 8.86
C GLU A 26 7.22 -7.56 8.17
N CYS A 27 6.63 -6.57 8.84
CA CYS A 27 5.54 -5.79 8.30
C CYS A 27 6.00 -4.93 7.12
N ILE A 28 5.37 -5.09 5.95
CA ILE A 28 5.72 -4.34 4.74
C ILE A 28 4.80 -3.13 4.47
N CYS A 29 3.85 -2.85 5.37
CA CYS A 29 2.83 -1.81 5.17
C CYS A 29 3.42 -0.41 4.96
N TYR A 30 4.49 -0.08 5.67
CA TYR A 30 5.10 1.25 5.66
C TYR A 30 6.38 1.33 4.82
N ARG A 31 6.59 0.39 3.90
CA ARG A 31 7.66 0.50 2.89
C ARG A 31 7.62 1.87 2.19
N PRO A 32 8.78 2.49 1.91
CA PRO A 32 8.82 3.77 1.22
C PRO A 32 8.15 3.69 -0.15
N HIS A 33 7.54 4.79 -0.59
CA HIS A 33 7.08 4.91 -1.97
C HIS A 33 8.27 5.03 -2.90
N SER A 34 8.23 4.31 -4.02
CA SER A 34 9.21 4.37 -5.12
C SER A 34 8.54 4.96 -6.36
N ASN A 35 9.21 4.88 -7.51
CA ASN A 35 8.52 5.04 -8.77
C ASN A 35 8.25 3.67 -9.38
N ILE A 36 7.18 3.56 -10.17
CA ILE A 36 6.86 2.34 -10.90
C ILE A 36 6.90 2.64 -12.38
N ILE A 37 7.57 1.78 -13.13
CA ILE A 37 7.46 1.71 -14.59
C ILE A 37 6.73 0.43 -15.01
N CYS A 38 5.83 0.55 -15.99
CA CYS A 38 5.20 -0.59 -16.63
C CYS A 38 6.00 -1.00 -17.86
N ASN A 39 6.60 -2.18 -17.85
CA ASN A 39 7.37 -2.73 -18.96
C ASN A 39 6.50 -3.10 -20.17
N GLY A 40 5.18 -3.22 -19.99
CA GLY A 40 4.25 -3.51 -21.08
C GLY A 40 3.87 -2.28 -21.94
N CYS A 41 3.77 -1.09 -21.34
CA CYS A 41 3.30 0.11 -22.07
C CYS A 41 4.16 1.37 -21.84
N GLY A 42 5.22 1.28 -21.05
CA GLY A 42 6.10 2.40 -20.69
C GLY A 42 5.48 3.43 -19.75
N PHE A 43 4.30 3.16 -19.17
CA PHE A 43 3.67 4.08 -18.22
C PHE A 43 4.52 4.21 -16.94
N TRP A 44 4.67 5.44 -16.45
CA TRP A 44 5.46 5.76 -15.27
C TRP A 44 4.62 6.54 -14.26
N THR A 45 4.66 6.15 -12.99
CA THR A 45 3.92 6.80 -11.91
C THR A 45 4.65 6.67 -10.57
N LYS A 46 4.31 7.54 -9.61
CA LYS A 46 4.77 7.42 -8.23
C LYS A 46 3.88 6.42 -7.48
N GLY A 47 4.48 5.54 -6.68
CA GLY A 47 3.75 4.54 -5.91
C GLY A 47 4.62 3.35 -5.54
N ARG A 48 4.01 2.19 -5.32
CA ARG A 48 4.74 0.92 -5.22
C ARG A 48 3.89 -0.24 -5.77
N VAL A 49 4.54 -1.34 -6.11
CA VAL A 49 3.84 -2.54 -6.56
C VAL A 49 3.15 -3.16 -5.35
N ARG A 50 1.90 -3.59 -5.53
CA ARG A 50 1.11 -4.13 -4.41
C ARG A 50 1.68 -5.48 -3.97
N TYR A 51 2.05 -5.57 -2.70
CA TYR A 51 2.37 -6.82 -2.02
C TYR A 51 1.41 -7.06 -0.85
N CYS A 52 0.95 -8.29 -0.68
CA CYS A 52 0.13 -8.66 0.46
C CYS A 52 1.00 -8.70 1.74
N CYS A 53 0.66 -7.88 2.73
CA CYS A 53 1.37 -7.90 4.00
C CYS A 53 1.04 -9.18 4.78
N PRO A 54 2.04 -9.94 5.26
CA PRO A 54 1.81 -11.18 6.02
C PRO A 54 1.11 -10.90 7.36
N GLN A 55 1.39 -9.75 7.99
CA GLN A 55 0.75 -9.34 9.25
C GLN A 55 -0.63 -8.70 9.04
N HIS A 56 -0.84 -8.02 7.89
CA HIS A 56 -2.04 -7.24 7.60
C HIS A 56 -2.61 -7.57 6.22
N PRO A 57 -3.13 -8.79 5.97
CA PRO A 57 -3.52 -9.22 4.63
C PRO A 57 -4.72 -8.46 4.03
N LYS A 58 -5.50 -7.76 4.87
CA LYS A 58 -6.70 -7.01 4.46
C LYS A 58 -6.44 -5.53 4.20
N ILE A 59 -5.22 -5.03 4.44
CA ILE A 59 -4.89 -3.63 4.21
C ILE A 59 -4.58 -3.38 2.73
N VAL A 60 -5.09 -2.28 2.20
CA VAL A 60 -4.82 -1.84 0.83
C VAL A 60 -4.53 -0.35 0.85
N PHE A 61 -3.46 0.06 0.20
CA PHE A 61 -3.08 1.46 0.09
C PHE A 61 -3.43 2.03 -1.29
N LEU A 62 -3.70 3.33 -1.34
CA LEU A 62 -4.12 4.03 -2.56
C LEU A 62 -3.07 3.98 -3.66
N HIS A 63 -1.78 4.06 -3.31
CA HIS A 63 -0.66 4.06 -4.25
C HIS A 63 -0.03 2.66 -4.45
N ASP A 64 -0.73 1.60 -4.03
CA ASP A 64 -0.29 0.22 -4.23
C ASP A 64 -0.96 -0.34 -5.48
N HIS A 65 -0.20 -0.38 -6.56
CA HIS A 65 -0.67 -0.78 -7.88
C HIS A 65 -0.57 -2.30 -8.04
N ALA A 66 -1.73 -2.96 -8.14
CA ALA A 66 -1.81 -4.39 -8.48
C ALA A 66 -1.76 -4.65 -10.00
N GLN A 67 -2.07 -3.62 -10.79
CA GLN A 67 -2.05 -3.64 -12.25
C GLN A 67 -1.68 -2.26 -12.76
N CYS A 68 -1.18 -2.19 -13.99
CA CYS A 68 -0.90 -0.92 -14.65
C CYS A 68 -2.19 -0.11 -14.81
N PRO A 69 -2.26 1.14 -14.30
CA PRO A 69 -3.44 2.00 -14.44
C PRO A 69 -3.82 2.30 -15.90
N ARG A 70 -2.85 2.23 -16.82
CA ARG A 70 -3.03 2.57 -18.23
C ARG A 70 -3.43 1.39 -19.10
N CYS A 71 -2.64 0.32 -19.08
CA CYS A 71 -2.84 -0.84 -19.98
C CYS A 71 -3.42 -2.07 -19.27
N ARG A 72 -3.64 -2.01 -17.95
CA ARG A 72 -4.11 -3.13 -17.13
C ARG A 72 -3.23 -4.38 -17.17
N SER A 73 -1.97 -4.23 -17.58
CA SER A 73 -0.97 -5.29 -17.42
C SER A 73 -0.83 -5.65 -15.94
N TYR A 74 -0.56 -6.92 -15.68
CA TYR A 74 -0.38 -7.47 -14.34
C TYR A 74 0.86 -6.89 -13.63
N ASP A 75 0.90 -7.11 -12.32
CA ASP A 75 1.98 -6.72 -11.42
C ASP A 75 3.37 -7.18 -11.85
N PHE A 76 3.52 -8.36 -12.47
CA PHE A 76 4.82 -8.83 -12.98
C PHE A 76 5.39 -7.96 -14.11
N MET A 77 4.55 -7.14 -14.76
CA MET A 77 4.99 -6.14 -15.74
C MET A 77 5.33 -4.79 -15.10
N LEU A 78 5.12 -4.62 -13.79
CA LEU A 78 5.45 -3.42 -13.05
C LEU A 78 6.81 -3.59 -12.37
N THR A 79 7.66 -2.58 -12.48
CA THR A 79 8.99 -2.57 -11.84
C THR A 79 9.13 -1.33 -10.99
N GLU A 80 9.49 -1.52 -9.72
CA GLU A 80 9.87 -0.43 -8.82
C GLU A 80 11.29 0.04 -9.14
N ILE A 81 11.48 1.36 -9.22
CA ILE A 81 12.74 2.07 -9.51
C ILE A 81 13.03 3.10 -8.42
#